data_AF-A0A7X5DDB0-F1
#
_entry.id   AF-A0A7X5DDB0-F1
#
_cell.length_a   1.000
_cell.length_b   1.000
_cell.length_c   1.000
_cell.angle_alpha   90.00
_cell.angle_beta   90.00
_cell.angle_gamma   90.00
#
_symmetry.space_group_name_H-M   'P 1'
#
loop_
_entity.id
_entity.type
_entity.pdbx_description
1 polymer ?
#
loop_
_entity_poly.entity_id
_entity_poly.type
_entity_poly.pdbx_seq_one_letter_code
_entity_poly.pdbx_strand_id
1 'polypeptide(L)'
;MAWTKEMPANPVVAVAGATGAVGQEFLRVLHDVDFPAAEVRALASARSAGKTVPFEGCGQVPAGELTVQEMTPEAFEGVDIALFSAGAGVSKAMREAVTAAGAVMIDNSSAFRMDEDVPLVVPEVNPQDVAWHSGVIANPNCSTIQMVVALKPLYDLSPIKRVVVSTYQAASGAGAPAMAELFDQTRDYLNGTPDEELTIEAFAHRIAFNTIPHIDVFMDDGSTKEEWKMVVETKKIMNDPAIEVAATCVRVPVLRC
;
A
#
# COMPACT_ATOMS: atom_id res chain seq x y z
N MET A 1 -7.53 -20.66 11.28
CA MET A 1 -8.14 -20.43 12.60
C MET A 1 -8.05 -18.93 12.87
N ALA A 2 -9.09 -18.31 13.42
CA ALA A 2 -9.07 -16.90 13.76
C ALA A 2 -7.96 -16.61 14.77
N TRP A 3 -7.26 -15.49 14.61
CA TRP A 3 -6.19 -15.06 15.49
C TRP A 3 -6.71 -14.74 16.89
N THR A 4 -6.04 -15.24 17.92
CA THR A 4 -6.53 -15.19 19.31
C THR A 4 -5.64 -14.39 20.26
N LYS A 5 -4.50 -13.88 19.80
CA LYS A 5 -3.61 -13.07 20.65
C LYS A 5 -4.27 -11.71 20.88
N GLU A 6 -4.47 -11.37 22.15
CA GLU A 6 -4.96 -10.06 22.55
C GLU A 6 -3.89 -8.99 22.25
N MET A 7 -4.30 -7.91 21.58
CA MET A 7 -3.41 -6.81 21.27
C MET A 7 -3.14 -5.99 22.56
N PRO A 8 -1.88 -5.77 22.96
CA PRO A 8 -1.59 -4.96 24.13
C PRO A 8 -2.03 -3.51 23.94
N ALA A 9 -2.32 -2.82 25.05
CA ALA A 9 -2.73 -1.41 25.02
C ALA A 9 -1.66 -0.48 24.43
N ASN A 10 -0.38 -0.84 24.58
CA ASN A 10 0.74 -0.15 23.92
C ASN A 10 1.58 -1.16 23.12
N PRO A 11 1.29 -1.39 21.83
CA PRO A 11 1.97 -2.41 21.03
C PRO A 11 3.37 -2.00 20.56
N VAL A 12 4.22 -2.99 20.30
CA VAL A 12 5.45 -2.81 19.52
C VAL A 12 5.11 -2.87 18.03
N VAL A 13 5.46 -1.82 17.29
CA VAL A 13 5.12 -1.68 15.87
C VAL A 13 6.38 -1.77 15.01
N ALA A 14 6.39 -2.68 14.03
CA ALA A 14 7.42 -2.72 13.00
C ALA A 14 6.90 -2.07 11.71
N VAL A 15 7.70 -1.19 11.11
CA VAL A 15 7.45 -0.61 9.78
C VAL A 15 8.41 -1.23 8.78
N ALA A 16 7.94 -2.23 8.04
CA ALA A 16 8.70 -2.95 7.02
C ALA A 16 8.67 -2.19 5.68
N GLY A 17 9.85 -1.78 5.21
CA GLY A 17 9.99 -0.85 4.08
C GLY A 17 10.05 0.61 4.51
N ALA A 18 10.52 0.89 5.73
CA ALA A 18 10.55 2.23 6.34
C ALA A 18 11.27 3.29 5.48
N THR A 19 12.24 2.92 4.65
CA THR A 19 12.98 3.84 3.77
C THR A 19 12.27 4.18 2.46
N GLY A 20 11.16 3.49 2.14
CA GLY A 20 10.36 3.74 0.95
C GLY A 20 9.33 4.85 1.15
N ALA A 21 8.73 5.32 0.05
CA ALA A 21 7.74 6.39 0.07
C ALA A 21 6.57 6.08 1.02
N VAL A 22 5.96 4.90 0.92
CA VAL A 22 4.84 4.48 1.78
C VAL A 22 5.29 4.19 3.23
N GLY A 23 6.50 3.68 3.44
CA GLY A 23 7.02 3.45 4.79
C GLY A 23 7.19 4.75 5.58
N GLN A 24 7.63 5.83 4.92
CA GLN A 24 7.65 7.17 5.49
C GLN A 24 6.24 7.68 5.81
N GLU A 25 5.25 7.37 4.96
CA GLU A 25 3.85 7.69 5.25
C GLU A 25 3.31 6.94 6.46
N PHE A 26 3.66 5.66 6.66
CA PHE A 26 3.28 4.93 7.87
C PHE A 26 3.83 5.60 9.13
N LEU A 27 5.10 6.01 9.12
CA LEU A 27 5.70 6.72 10.26
C LEU A 27 4.98 8.05 10.54
N ARG A 28 4.64 8.81 9.49
CA ARG A 28 3.87 10.04 9.63
C ARG A 28 2.46 9.81 10.17
N VAL A 29 1.74 8.82 9.65
CA VAL A 29 0.38 8.50 10.11
C VAL A 29 0.38 8.01 11.56
N LEU A 30 1.38 7.23 11.99
CA LEU A 30 1.52 6.83 13.40
C LEU A 30 1.65 8.06 14.31
N HIS A 31 2.37 9.10 13.87
CA HIS A 31 2.45 10.38 14.58
C HIS A 31 1.12 11.14 14.56
N ASP A 32 0.53 11.32 13.37
CA ASP A 32 -0.68 12.13 13.16
C ASP A 32 -1.86 11.66 14.02
N VAL A 33 -1.96 10.35 14.27
CA VAL A 33 -3.02 9.75 15.10
C VAL A 33 -2.61 9.54 16.56
N ASP A 34 -1.42 10.00 16.95
CA ASP A 34 -0.76 9.72 18.24
C ASP A 34 -0.89 8.24 18.63
N PHE A 35 -0.48 7.36 17.71
CA PHE A 35 -0.65 5.93 17.88
C PHE A 35 0.06 5.47 19.16
N PRO A 36 -0.59 4.66 20.03
CA PRO A 36 -0.09 4.35 21.37
C PRO A 36 1.06 3.31 21.35
N ALA A 37 2.03 3.44 20.46
CA ALA A 37 3.16 2.52 20.39
C ALA A 37 4.02 2.59 21.66
N ALA A 38 4.44 1.43 22.15
CA ALA A 38 5.51 1.32 23.14
C ALA A 38 6.90 1.44 22.50
N GLU A 39 7.03 0.95 21.25
CA GLU A 39 8.26 0.97 20.46
C GLU A 39 7.89 0.98 18.96
N VAL A 40 8.67 1.69 18.14
CA VAL A 40 8.56 1.66 16.67
C VAL A 40 9.90 1.19 16.09
N ARG A 41 9.88 0.08 15.34
CA ARG A 41 11.05 -0.47 14.63
C ARG A 41 11.00 -0.14 13.15
N ALA A 42 11.98 0.61 12.66
CA ALA A 42 12.15 0.84 11.23
C ALA A 42 12.90 -0.33 10.59
N LEU A 43 12.24 -1.12 9.74
CA LEU A 43 12.84 -2.28 9.07
C LEU A 43 12.96 -2.05 7.56
N ALA A 44 14.05 -2.51 6.95
CA ALA A 44 14.23 -2.48 5.50
C ALA A 44 15.22 -3.56 5.03
N SER A 45 15.57 -3.55 3.74
CA SER A 45 16.60 -4.44 3.17
C SER A 45 17.99 -4.20 3.79
N ALA A 46 18.88 -5.20 3.74
CA ALA A 46 20.28 -5.12 4.19
C ALA A 46 21.02 -3.84 3.73
N ARG A 47 20.85 -3.43 2.46
CA ARG A 47 21.45 -2.19 1.91
C ARG A 47 21.02 -0.89 2.61
N SER A 48 19.94 -0.94 3.38
CA SER A 48 19.36 0.18 4.11
C SER A 48 19.62 0.11 5.61
N ALA A 49 20.10 -1.02 6.12
CA ALA A 49 20.44 -1.17 7.53
C ALA A 49 21.52 -0.15 7.95
N GLY A 50 21.37 0.43 9.13
CA GLY A 50 22.26 1.46 9.67
C GLY A 50 21.98 2.88 9.15
N LYS A 51 21.14 3.07 8.14
CA LYS A 51 20.61 4.41 7.80
C LYS A 51 19.65 4.88 8.89
N THR A 52 19.41 6.18 8.96
CA THR A 52 18.38 6.75 9.84
C THR A 52 17.20 7.26 9.04
N VAL A 53 16.02 7.22 9.64
CA VAL A 53 14.81 7.87 9.14
C VAL A 53 14.26 8.81 10.23
N PRO A 54 13.80 10.02 9.87
CA PRO A 54 13.19 10.92 10.85
C PRO A 54 11.88 10.32 11.36
N PHE A 55 11.59 10.53 12.63
CA PHE A 55 10.32 10.15 13.25
C PHE A 55 9.87 11.22 14.24
N GLU A 56 8.62 11.65 14.12
CA GLU A 56 8.05 12.73 14.93
C GLU A 56 7.55 12.24 16.30
N GLY A 57 7.68 10.94 16.59
CA GLY A 57 7.23 10.31 17.83
C GLY A 57 5.74 9.96 17.81
N CYS A 58 5.32 9.05 18.67
CA CYS A 58 3.92 8.73 18.93
C CYS A 58 3.81 7.93 20.23
N GLY A 59 2.75 8.11 21.00
CA GLY A 59 2.54 7.35 22.23
C GLY A 59 3.72 7.48 23.19
N GLN A 60 4.43 6.38 23.44
CA GLN A 60 5.60 6.34 24.32
C GLN A 60 6.94 6.54 23.59
N VAL A 61 6.92 6.59 22.26
CA VAL A 61 8.12 6.72 21.43
C VAL A 61 8.43 8.21 21.20
N PRO A 62 9.59 8.72 21.64
CA PRO A 62 9.93 10.13 21.46
C PRO A 62 10.25 10.46 20.00
N ALA A 63 10.12 11.74 19.65
CA ALA A 63 10.62 12.27 18.39
C ALA A 63 12.14 12.12 18.30
N GLY A 64 12.67 11.84 17.10
CA GLY A 64 14.09 11.68 16.86
C GLY A 64 14.40 10.97 15.54
N GLU A 65 15.51 10.24 15.51
CA GLU A 65 15.90 9.41 14.39
C GLU A 65 15.75 7.93 14.74
N LEU A 66 15.07 7.16 13.89
CA LEU A 66 15.03 5.71 13.99
C LEU A 66 16.14 5.11 13.15
N THR A 67 17.02 4.32 13.77
CA THR A 67 18.00 3.52 13.04
C THR A 67 17.30 2.36 12.34
N VAL A 68 17.45 2.30 11.02
CA VAL A 68 16.90 1.24 10.19
C VAL A 68 17.63 -0.06 10.47
N GLN A 69 16.88 -1.11 10.80
CA GLN A 69 17.38 -2.46 11.01
C GLN A 69 17.13 -3.31 9.75
N GLU A 70 17.96 -4.34 9.57
CA GLU A 70 17.71 -5.32 8.51
C GLU A 70 16.47 -6.14 8.84
N MET A 71 15.59 -6.32 7.85
CA MET A 71 14.39 -7.13 7.98
C MET A 71 14.73 -8.61 7.82
N THR A 72 15.11 -9.25 8.93
CA THR A 72 15.26 -10.70 9.05
C THR A 72 14.06 -11.29 9.81
N PRO A 73 13.86 -12.62 9.79
CA PRO A 73 12.82 -13.27 10.60
C PRO A 73 12.86 -12.90 12.09
N GLU A 74 14.06 -12.80 12.66
CA GLU A 74 14.30 -12.51 14.08
C GLU A 74 13.95 -11.06 14.44
N ALA A 75 13.93 -10.14 13.46
CA ALA A 75 13.56 -8.75 13.70
C ALA A 75 12.10 -8.58 14.17
N PHE A 76 11.27 -9.59 13.97
CA PHE A 76 9.86 -9.63 14.39
C PHE A 76 9.65 -10.18 15.81
N GLU A 77 10.70 -10.65 16.49
CA GLU A 77 10.59 -11.10 17.88
C GLU A 77 10.11 -9.95 18.78
N GLY A 78 9.00 -10.18 19.50
CA GLY A 78 8.40 -9.18 20.38
C GLY A 78 7.64 -8.06 19.65
N VAL A 79 7.46 -8.16 18.33
CA VAL A 79 6.58 -7.26 17.57
C VAL A 79 5.12 -7.70 17.74
N ASP A 80 4.20 -6.74 17.86
CA ASP A 80 2.76 -7.01 17.94
C ASP A 80 2.05 -6.68 16.63
N ILE A 81 2.45 -5.59 15.96
CA ILE A 81 1.91 -5.14 14.69
C ILE A 81 3.06 -4.92 13.71
N ALA A 82 2.97 -5.49 12.52
CA ALA A 82 3.94 -5.25 11.45
C ALA A 82 3.25 -4.64 10.23
N LEU A 83 3.53 -3.37 9.96
CA LEU A 83 3.05 -2.63 8.78
C LEU A 83 4.00 -2.88 7.61
N PHE A 84 3.52 -3.54 6.57
CA PHE A 84 4.34 -3.98 5.44
C PHE A 84 4.11 -3.15 4.19
N SER A 85 5.19 -2.55 3.68
CA SER A 85 5.27 -1.95 2.34
C SER A 85 6.63 -2.21 1.69
N ALA A 86 7.02 -3.48 1.62
CA ALA A 86 8.30 -3.93 1.05
C ALA A 86 8.15 -4.69 -0.30
N GLY A 87 6.93 -4.77 -0.84
CA GLY A 87 6.62 -5.46 -2.08
C GLY A 87 6.17 -6.92 -1.89
N ALA A 88 5.37 -7.43 -2.84
CA ALA A 88 4.63 -8.67 -2.66
C ALA A 88 5.50 -9.92 -2.46
N GLY A 89 6.66 -10.01 -3.11
CA GLY A 89 7.57 -11.14 -2.91
C GLY A 89 8.13 -11.20 -1.49
N VAL A 90 8.47 -10.04 -0.93
CA VAL A 90 9.00 -9.93 0.43
C VAL A 90 7.90 -10.20 1.46
N SER A 91 6.69 -9.67 1.25
CA SER A 91 5.54 -9.97 2.12
C SER A 91 5.26 -11.48 2.17
N LYS A 92 5.29 -12.17 1.02
CA LYS A 92 5.17 -13.64 0.96
C LYS A 92 6.26 -14.36 1.74
N ALA A 93 7.52 -13.96 1.56
CA ALA A 93 8.64 -14.59 2.25
C ALA A 93 8.60 -14.39 3.77
N MET A 94 8.05 -13.28 4.26
CA MET A 94 8.03 -12.93 5.68
C MET A 94 6.75 -13.34 6.43
N ARG A 95 5.70 -13.78 5.73
CA ARG A 95 4.41 -14.15 6.36
C ARG A 95 4.58 -15.12 7.53
N GLU A 96 5.32 -16.21 7.33
CA GLU A 96 5.52 -17.22 8.37
C GLU A 96 6.32 -16.65 9.55
N ALA A 97 7.41 -15.93 9.29
CA ALA A 97 8.22 -15.33 10.35
C ALA A 97 7.43 -14.35 11.23
N VAL A 98 6.64 -13.47 10.61
CA VAL A 98 5.82 -12.46 11.32
C VAL A 98 4.73 -13.13 12.15
N THR A 99 3.98 -14.05 11.54
CA THR A 99 2.85 -14.71 12.22
C THR A 99 3.33 -15.69 13.31
N ALA A 100 4.44 -16.39 13.09
CA ALA A 100 5.04 -17.28 14.09
C ALA A 100 5.63 -16.52 15.28
N ALA A 101 6.14 -15.30 15.07
CA ALA A 101 6.58 -14.40 16.15
C ALA A 101 5.40 -13.83 16.98
N GLY A 102 4.16 -14.10 16.56
CA GLY A 102 2.95 -13.61 17.25
C GLY A 102 2.61 -12.16 16.90
N ALA A 103 3.09 -11.64 15.77
CA ALA A 103 2.71 -10.33 15.27
C ALA A 103 1.56 -10.45 14.24
N VAL A 104 0.71 -9.42 14.18
CA VAL A 104 -0.28 -9.26 13.11
C VAL A 104 0.37 -8.47 11.97
N MET A 105 0.43 -9.09 10.79
CA MET A 105 0.91 -8.46 9.56
C MET A 105 -0.22 -7.64 8.93
N ILE A 106 0.01 -6.35 8.69
CA ILE A 106 -0.86 -5.50 7.86
C ILE A 106 -0.12 -5.21 6.56
N ASP A 107 -0.50 -5.89 5.48
CA ASP A 107 0.22 -5.87 4.20
C ASP A 107 -0.43 -4.93 3.18
N ASN A 108 0.29 -3.88 2.78
CA ASN A 108 -0.11 -2.95 1.70
C ASN A 108 0.09 -3.56 0.31
N SER A 109 0.87 -4.63 0.19
CA SER A 109 1.13 -5.26 -1.11
C SER A 109 -0.10 -5.99 -1.66
N SER A 110 -0.01 -6.46 -2.92
CA SER A 110 -1.04 -7.33 -3.50
C SER A 110 -0.89 -8.81 -3.14
N ALA A 111 0.09 -9.18 -2.29
CA ALA A 111 0.50 -10.57 -2.06
C ALA A 111 -0.64 -11.49 -1.62
N PHE A 112 -1.53 -11.00 -0.75
CA PHE A 112 -2.51 -11.81 -0.03
C PHE A 112 -3.95 -11.31 -0.21
N ARG A 113 -4.18 -10.27 -1.02
CA ARG A 113 -5.49 -9.59 -1.10
C ARG A 113 -6.63 -10.54 -1.46
N MET A 114 -6.35 -11.55 -2.26
CA MET A 114 -7.34 -12.54 -2.70
C MET A 114 -7.22 -13.91 -2.01
N ASP A 115 -6.32 -14.07 -1.03
CA ASP A 115 -6.25 -15.29 -0.24
C ASP A 115 -7.52 -15.44 0.60
N GLU A 116 -8.03 -16.66 0.73
CA GLU A 116 -9.29 -16.95 1.43
C GLU A 116 -9.18 -16.74 2.94
N ASP A 117 -7.98 -16.91 3.51
CA ASP A 117 -7.74 -16.78 4.94
C ASP A 117 -7.26 -15.38 5.36
N VAL A 118 -7.21 -14.43 4.43
CA VAL A 118 -6.77 -13.05 4.65
C VAL A 118 -7.88 -12.05 4.35
N PRO A 119 -8.34 -11.25 5.35
CA PRO A 119 -9.31 -10.21 5.10
C PRO A 119 -8.70 -9.06 4.32
N LEU A 120 -9.50 -8.51 3.42
CA LEU A 120 -9.18 -7.33 2.63
C LEU A 120 -10.04 -6.18 3.14
N VAL A 121 -9.45 -5.28 3.93
CA VAL A 121 -10.24 -4.40 4.81
C VAL A 121 -10.12 -2.94 4.39
N VAL A 122 -11.28 -2.28 4.34
CA VAL A 122 -11.43 -0.82 4.42
C VAL A 122 -12.32 -0.54 5.63
N PRO A 123 -11.78 0.07 6.72
CA PRO A 123 -12.50 0.20 7.99
C PRO A 123 -13.89 0.84 7.90
N GLU A 124 -14.10 1.79 6.99
CA GLU A 124 -15.39 2.45 6.78
C GLU A 124 -16.41 1.61 6.00
N VAL A 125 -15.98 0.48 5.43
CA VAL A 125 -16.78 -0.35 4.52
C VAL A 125 -17.08 -1.73 5.10
N ASN A 126 -16.04 -2.45 5.55
CA ASN A 126 -16.14 -3.80 6.09
C ASN A 126 -15.32 -4.01 7.37
N PRO A 127 -15.51 -3.17 8.42
CA PRO A 127 -14.70 -3.24 9.64
C PRO A 127 -14.79 -4.59 10.35
N GLN A 128 -15.92 -5.28 10.24
CA GLN A 128 -16.13 -6.59 10.84
C GLN A 128 -15.17 -7.68 10.31
N ASP A 129 -14.62 -7.49 9.11
CA ASP A 129 -13.78 -8.51 8.46
C ASP A 129 -12.41 -8.64 9.11
N VAL A 130 -12.00 -7.63 9.90
CA VAL A 130 -10.80 -7.74 10.72
C VAL A 130 -10.87 -8.94 11.67
N ALA A 131 -12.06 -9.31 12.16
CA ALA A 131 -12.20 -10.30 13.24
C ALA A 131 -11.78 -11.73 12.84
N TRP A 132 -11.77 -12.07 11.55
CA TRP A 132 -11.51 -13.44 11.10
C TRP A 132 -10.08 -13.67 10.57
N HIS A 133 -9.19 -12.67 10.66
CA HIS A 133 -7.81 -12.80 10.18
C HIS A 133 -7.07 -14.00 10.79
N SER A 134 -6.19 -14.63 10.00
CA SER A 134 -5.30 -15.72 10.45
C SER A 134 -3.89 -15.24 10.82
N GLY A 135 -3.73 -13.93 11.07
CA GLY A 135 -2.46 -13.27 11.41
C GLY A 135 -1.97 -12.30 10.33
N VAL A 136 -2.64 -12.28 9.17
CA VAL A 136 -2.42 -11.31 8.10
C VAL A 136 -3.72 -10.59 7.80
N ILE A 137 -3.65 -9.27 7.63
CA ILE A 137 -4.72 -8.43 7.09
C ILE A 137 -4.15 -7.73 5.86
N ALA A 138 -4.87 -7.77 4.75
CA ALA A 138 -4.47 -7.10 3.53
C ALA A 138 -5.13 -5.71 3.42
N ASN A 139 -4.31 -4.73 3.05
CA ASN A 139 -4.76 -3.41 2.64
C ASN A 139 -4.99 -3.40 1.10
N PRO A 140 -6.14 -2.89 0.61
CA PRO A 140 -6.43 -2.89 -0.82
C PRO A 140 -5.56 -1.93 -1.66
N ASN A 141 -5.75 -1.96 -2.97
CA ASN A 141 -5.19 -0.98 -3.88
C ASN A 141 -5.76 0.42 -3.56
N CYS A 142 -4.91 1.45 -3.63
CA CYS A 142 -5.30 2.84 -3.37
C CYS A 142 -6.53 3.30 -4.16
N SER A 143 -6.61 2.94 -5.45
CA SER A 143 -7.74 3.28 -6.33
C SER A 143 -9.03 2.59 -5.88
N THR A 144 -8.93 1.35 -5.40
CA THR A 144 -10.08 0.62 -4.85
C THR A 144 -10.56 1.27 -3.56
N ILE A 145 -9.65 1.60 -2.63
CA ILE A 145 -10.00 2.15 -1.30
C ILE A 145 -10.87 3.41 -1.45
N GLN A 146 -10.38 4.41 -2.18
CA GLN A 146 -11.12 5.66 -2.34
C GLN A 146 -12.48 5.44 -3.02
N MET A 147 -12.57 4.49 -3.95
CA MET A 147 -13.80 4.18 -4.66
C MET A 147 -14.82 3.55 -3.72
N VAL A 148 -14.45 2.49 -2.98
CA VAL A 148 -15.41 1.79 -2.10
C VAL A 148 -15.84 2.65 -0.92
N VAL A 149 -14.98 3.51 -0.37
CA VAL A 149 -15.37 4.50 0.65
C VAL A 149 -16.45 5.45 0.11
N ALA A 150 -16.28 5.96 -1.11
CA ALA A 150 -17.28 6.83 -1.73
C ALA A 150 -18.58 6.10 -2.08
N LEU A 151 -18.50 4.83 -2.50
CA LEU A 151 -19.65 4.05 -2.96
C LEU A 151 -20.46 3.43 -1.83
N LYS A 152 -19.84 3.02 -0.73
CA LYS A 152 -20.51 2.30 0.37
C LYS A 152 -21.78 2.99 0.90
N PRO A 153 -21.79 4.30 1.23
CA PRO A 153 -23.02 4.94 1.71
C PRO A 153 -24.15 4.94 0.66
N LEU A 154 -23.82 4.99 -0.63
CA LEU A 154 -24.81 4.89 -1.71
C LEU A 154 -25.32 3.46 -1.86
N TYR A 155 -24.41 2.48 -1.78
CA TYR A 155 -24.71 1.07 -1.87
C TYR A 155 -25.67 0.61 -0.76
N ASP A 156 -25.51 1.11 0.46
CA ASP A 156 -26.37 0.78 1.60
C ASP A 156 -27.80 1.33 1.46
N LEU A 157 -27.97 2.44 0.75
CA LEU A 157 -29.27 3.02 0.44
C LEU A 157 -29.95 2.31 -0.73
N SER A 158 -29.18 1.99 -1.77
CA SER A 158 -29.66 1.31 -2.97
C SER A 158 -28.52 0.50 -3.58
N PRO A 159 -28.59 -0.85 -3.53
CA PRO A 159 -27.52 -1.71 -4.04
C PRO A 159 -27.07 -1.34 -5.45
N ILE A 160 -25.77 -1.10 -5.60
CA ILE A 160 -25.16 -0.72 -6.87
C ILE A 160 -24.99 -1.99 -7.71
N LYS A 161 -25.55 -1.98 -8.91
CA LYS A 161 -25.42 -3.11 -9.85
C LYS A 161 -24.12 -3.06 -10.65
N ARG A 162 -23.70 -1.86 -11.03
CA ARG A 162 -22.53 -1.67 -11.90
C ARG A 162 -21.81 -0.35 -11.61
N VAL A 163 -20.48 -0.42 -11.64
CA VAL A 163 -19.55 0.71 -11.60
C VAL A 163 -18.77 0.75 -12.91
N VAL A 164 -18.68 1.93 -13.52
CA VAL A 164 -17.75 2.22 -14.62
C VAL A 164 -16.85 3.35 -14.17
N VAL A 165 -15.55 3.11 -14.13
CA VAL A 165 -14.57 4.04 -13.53
C VAL A 165 -13.39 4.28 -14.47
N SER A 166 -12.98 5.53 -14.59
CA SER A 166 -11.72 5.92 -15.22
C SER A 166 -10.88 6.65 -14.19
N THR A 167 -9.68 6.13 -13.91
CA THR A 167 -8.80 6.70 -12.88
C THR A 167 -7.84 7.72 -13.48
N TYR A 168 -7.41 8.67 -12.64
CA TYR A 168 -6.39 9.66 -12.97
C TYR A 168 -5.33 9.59 -11.88
N GLN A 169 -4.49 8.55 -11.95
CA GLN A 169 -3.58 8.18 -10.87
C GLN A 169 -2.27 8.97 -10.92
N ALA A 170 -1.82 9.45 -9.76
CA ALA A 170 -0.57 10.16 -9.57
C ALA A 170 0.67 9.25 -9.73
N ALA A 171 1.84 9.84 -10.05
CA ALA A 171 3.12 9.15 -10.18
C ALA A 171 3.60 8.48 -8.88
N SER A 172 3.24 9.02 -7.71
CA SER A 172 3.58 8.44 -6.41
C SER A 172 3.14 6.99 -6.23
N GLY A 173 2.06 6.56 -6.90
CA GLY A 173 1.61 5.17 -6.86
C GLY A 173 2.60 4.17 -7.45
N ALA A 174 3.55 4.62 -8.28
CA ALA A 174 4.67 3.83 -8.79
C ALA A 174 5.98 4.03 -7.99
N GLY A 175 5.92 4.76 -6.88
CA GLY A 175 7.04 4.96 -5.95
C GLY A 175 7.90 6.18 -6.21
N ALA A 176 8.96 6.33 -5.40
CA ALA A 176 9.87 7.48 -5.47
C ALA A 176 10.58 7.65 -6.82
N PRO A 177 11.08 6.59 -7.49
CA PRO A 177 11.70 6.72 -8.80
C PRO A 177 10.77 7.31 -9.86
N ALA A 178 9.50 6.91 -9.84
CA ALA A 178 8.49 7.41 -10.78
C ALA A 178 8.17 8.91 -10.57
N MET A 179 8.16 9.38 -9.32
CA MET A 179 8.02 10.81 -9.02
C MET A 179 9.25 11.61 -9.49
N ALA A 180 10.46 11.07 -9.28
CA ALA A 180 11.69 11.68 -9.75
C ALA A 180 11.72 11.79 -11.27
N GLU A 181 11.37 10.71 -11.98
CA GLU A 181 11.28 10.71 -13.45
C GLU A 181 10.28 11.75 -13.97
N LEU A 182 9.09 11.86 -13.37
CA LEU A 182 8.14 12.91 -13.76
C LEU A 182 8.74 14.31 -13.58
N PHE A 183 9.42 14.56 -12.46
CA PHE A 183 10.04 15.85 -12.18
C PHE A 183 11.16 16.17 -13.18
N ASP A 184 12.06 15.22 -13.41
CA ASP A 184 13.21 15.36 -14.31
C ASP A 184 12.74 15.52 -15.77
N GLN A 185 11.83 14.67 -16.26
CA GLN A 185 11.24 14.81 -17.60
C GLN A 185 10.55 16.16 -17.77
N THR A 186 9.83 16.65 -16.76
CA THR A 186 9.15 17.96 -16.83
C THR A 186 10.17 19.09 -16.95
N ARG A 187 11.24 19.06 -16.15
CA ARG A 187 12.33 20.05 -16.22
C ARG A 187 13.00 20.03 -17.59
N ASP A 188 13.36 18.86 -18.08
CA ASP A 188 14.16 18.72 -19.29
C ASP A 188 13.32 19.08 -20.53
N TYR A 189 12.05 18.67 -20.59
CA TYR A 189 11.12 19.08 -21.63
C TYR A 189 10.94 20.61 -21.69
N LEU A 190 10.80 21.27 -20.54
CA LEU A 190 10.68 22.72 -20.47
C LEU A 190 11.98 23.46 -20.85
N ASN A 191 13.12 22.80 -20.76
CA ASN A 191 14.41 23.32 -21.24
C ASN A 191 14.65 23.07 -22.74
N GLY A 192 13.68 22.48 -23.44
CA GLY A 192 13.76 22.24 -24.88
C GLY A 192 14.43 20.93 -25.28
N THR A 193 14.65 20.01 -24.33
CA THR A 193 15.08 18.65 -24.66
C THR A 193 14.03 17.96 -25.54
N PRO A 194 14.39 17.44 -26.73
CA PRO A 194 13.46 16.71 -27.59
C PRO A 194 12.89 15.47 -26.90
N ASP A 195 11.66 15.07 -27.26
CA ASP A 195 10.96 13.92 -26.66
C ASP A 195 11.76 12.61 -26.73
N GLU A 196 12.49 12.41 -27.82
CA GLU A 196 13.30 11.22 -28.09
C GLU A 196 14.52 11.11 -27.17
N GLU A 197 14.92 12.22 -26.54
CA GLU A 197 16.08 12.32 -25.64
C GLU A 197 15.68 12.24 -24.16
N LEU A 198 14.37 12.24 -23.84
CA LEU A 198 13.90 12.12 -22.47
C LEU A 198 14.08 10.69 -21.95
N THR A 199 14.65 10.56 -20.75
CA THR A 199 14.82 9.27 -20.07
C THR A 199 13.46 8.71 -19.62
N ILE A 200 13.15 7.48 -20.02
CA ILE A 200 11.94 6.73 -19.64
C ILE A 200 12.40 5.41 -19.01
N GLU A 201 12.28 5.28 -17.69
CA GLU A 201 12.72 4.09 -16.95
C GLU A 201 11.63 3.52 -16.04
N ALA A 202 10.89 4.37 -15.34
CA ALA A 202 9.84 4.02 -14.38
C ALA A 202 8.48 3.80 -15.04
N PHE A 203 8.26 4.32 -16.25
CA PHE A 203 7.02 4.20 -17.01
C PHE A 203 7.26 3.54 -18.38
N ALA A 204 6.19 3.09 -19.04
CA ALA A 204 6.27 2.55 -20.40
C ALA A 204 6.47 3.63 -21.47
N HIS A 205 6.07 4.87 -21.16
CA HIS A 205 6.12 6.03 -22.04
C HIS A 205 6.44 7.28 -21.21
N ARG A 206 6.85 8.37 -21.88
CA ARG A 206 7.02 9.69 -21.25
C ARG A 206 5.77 10.06 -20.46
N ILE A 207 5.93 10.45 -19.20
CA ILE A 207 4.82 10.88 -18.34
C ILE A 207 4.64 12.40 -18.36
N ALA A 208 5.72 13.17 -18.51
CA ALA A 208 5.63 14.63 -18.60
C ALA A 208 4.70 15.03 -19.75
N PHE A 209 3.71 15.89 -19.44
CA PHE A 209 2.69 16.37 -20.39
C PHE A 209 1.96 15.25 -21.16
N ASN A 210 1.77 14.08 -20.55
CA ASN A 210 1.16 12.93 -21.20
C ASN A 210 0.21 12.16 -20.26
N THR A 211 -0.64 11.31 -20.83
CA THR A 211 -1.51 10.38 -20.09
C THR A 211 -1.26 8.95 -20.57
N ILE A 212 -0.97 8.04 -19.65
CA ILE A 212 -0.57 6.66 -19.97
C ILE A 212 -1.66 5.70 -19.50
N PRO A 213 -2.45 5.08 -20.40
CA PRO A 213 -3.50 4.11 -20.05
C PRO A 213 -2.90 2.71 -19.80
N HIS A 214 -1.88 2.64 -18.94
CA HIS A 214 -1.16 1.41 -18.61
C HIS A 214 -0.58 1.55 -17.20
N ILE A 215 -1.18 0.85 -16.23
CA ILE A 215 -0.71 0.77 -14.86
C ILE A 215 -0.60 -0.70 -14.46
N ASP A 216 0.56 -1.08 -13.92
CA ASP A 216 0.94 -2.49 -13.74
C ASP A 216 1.05 -3.19 -15.10
N VAL A 217 1.11 -4.52 -15.13
CA VAL A 217 1.27 -5.31 -16.37
C VAL A 217 -0.07 -5.62 -17.05
N PHE A 218 -0.05 -5.84 -18.37
CA PHE A 218 -1.19 -6.42 -19.08
C PHE A 218 -1.40 -7.90 -18.69
N MET A 219 -2.66 -8.31 -18.68
CA MET A 219 -3.14 -9.68 -18.50
C MET A 219 -3.55 -10.29 -19.85
N ASP A 220 -3.78 -11.60 -19.89
CA ASP A 220 -4.08 -12.34 -21.13
C ASP A 220 -5.37 -11.87 -21.83
N ASP A 221 -6.31 -11.27 -21.08
CA ASP A 221 -7.58 -10.74 -21.60
C ASP A 221 -7.47 -9.29 -22.11
N GLY A 222 -6.28 -8.70 -22.06
CA GLY A 222 -6.01 -7.33 -22.50
C GLY A 222 -6.30 -6.25 -21.47
N SER A 223 -6.83 -6.61 -20.30
CA SER A 223 -6.90 -5.68 -19.15
C SER A 223 -5.51 -5.50 -18.52
N THR A 224 -5.32 -4.41 -17.80
CA THR A 224 -4.16 -4.26 -16.92
C THR A 224 -4.45 -4.89 -15.56
N LYS A 225 -3.39 -5.33 -14.88
CA LYS A 225 -3.52 -5.90 -13.53
C LYS A 225 -4.06 -4.89 -12.52
N GLU A 226 -3.86 -3.58 -12.74
CA GLU A 226 -4.49 -2.54 -11.91
C GLU A 226 -6.01 -2.50 -12.08
N GLU A 227 -6.50 -2.58 -13.32
CA GLU A 227 -7.93 -2.64 -13.61
C GLU A 227 -8.54 -3.92 -13.02
N TRP A 228 -7.88 -5.06 -13.18
CA TRP A 228 -8.29 -6.32 -12.58
C TRP A 228 -8.40 -6.24 -11.04
N LYS A 229 -7.41 -5.64 -10.36
CA LYS A 229 -7.44 -5.41 -8.90
C LYS A 229 -8.70 -4.64 -8.50
N MET A 230 -9.01 -3.53 -9.18
CA MET A 230 -10.20 -2.74 -8.87
C MET A 230 -11.49 -3.57 -8.95
N VAL A 231 -11.57 -4.51 -9.90
CA VAL A 231 -12.73 -5.42 -10.01
C VAL A 231 -12.79 -6.41 -8.85
N VAL A 232 -11.74 -7.20 -8.65
CA VAL A 232 -11.78 -8.32 -7.69
C VAL A 232 -11.77 -7.86 -6.24
N GLU A 233 -11.06 -6.77 -5.95
CA GLU A 233 -11.00 -6.20 -4.60
C GLU A 233 -12.33 -5.56 -4.22
N THR A 234 -13.01 -4.85 -5.14
CA THR A 234 -14.34 -4.28 -4.88
C THR A 234 -15.34 -5.36 -4.49
N LYS A 235 -15.38 -6.48 -5.24
CA LYS A 235 -16.27 -7.61 -4.93
C LYS A 235 -16.01 -8.18 -3.54
N LYS A 236 -14.74 -8.35 -3.17
CA LYS A 236 -14.34 -8.90 -1.86
C LYS A 236 -14.68 -7.92 -0.73
N ILE A 237 -14.33 -6.64 -0.86
CA ILE A 237 -14.53 -5.61 0.18
C ILE A 237 -16.02 -5.32 0.40
N MET A 238 -16.80 -5.22 -0.68
CA MET A 238 -18.24 -4.97 -0.60
C MET A 238 -19.04 -6.22 -0.21
N ASN A 239 -18.38 -7.38 -0.10
CA ASN A 239 -18.99 -8.70 0.11
C ASN A 239 -20.17 -8.96 -0.85
N ASP A 240 -20.01 -8.56 -2.11
CA ASP A 240 -20.99 -8.74 -3.17
C ASP A 240 -20.29 -9.23 -4.44
N PRO A 241 -20.40 -10.53 -4.80
CA PRO A 241 -19.82 -11.03 -6.05
C PRO A 241 -20.57 -10.58 -7.31
N ALA A 242 -21.80 -10.09 -7.17
CA ALA A 242 -22.68 -9.71 -8.27
C ALA A 242 -22.47 -8.26 -8.76
N ILE A 243 -21.81 -7.40 -7.97
CA ILE A 243 -21.46 -6.05 -8.43
C ILE A 243 -20.54 -6.11 -9.64
N GLU A 244 -20.95 -5.50 -10.74
CA GLU A 244 -20.14 -5.41 -11.95
C GLU A 244 -19.22 -4.18 -11.87
N VAL A 245 -17.94 -4.35 -12.20
CA VAL A 245 -16.97 -3.24 -12.23
C VAL A 245 -16.23 -3.28 -13.55
N ALA A 246 -16.18 -2.14 -14.24
CA ALA A 246 -15.35 -1.93 -15.42
C ALA A 246 -14.44 -0.72 -15.16
N ALA A 247 -13.12 -0.96 -15.15
CA ALA A 247 -12.13 0.06 -14.85
C ALA A 247 -11.26 0.37 -16.07
N THR A 248 -10.86 1.63 -16.20
CA THR A 248 -9.76 2.08 -17.07
C THR A 248 -8.77 2.84 -16.22
N CYS A 249 -7.54 2.35 -16.10
CA CYS A 249 -6.54 2.93 -15.19
C CYS A 249 -5.50 3.76 -15.95
N VAL A 250 -5.45 5.07 -15.68
CA VAL A 250 -4.59 6.01 -16.41
C VAL A 250 -3.64 6.73 -15.48
N ARG A 251 -2.34 6.71 -15.81
CA ARG A 251 -1.33 7.53 -15.12
C ARG A 251 -1.32 8.94 -15.72
N VAL A 252 -1.33 9.94 -14.84
CA VAL A 252 -1.31 11.36 -15.21
C VAL A 252 -0.12 12.08 -14.57
N PRO A 253 0.31 13.25 -15.08
CA PRO A 253 1.51 13.94 -14.60
C PRO A 253 1.21 14.74 -13.32
N VAL A 254 0.79 14.02 -12.29
CA VAL A 254 0.52 14.54 -10.94
C VAL A 254 1.47 13.82 -9.99
N LEU A 255 2.15 14.55 -9.11
CA LEU A 255 3.10 13.94 -8.18
C LEU A 255 2.39 13.13 -7.09
N ARG A 256 1.42 13.75 -6.39
CA ARG A 256 0.67 13.20 -5.26
C ARG A 256 -0.72 13.85 -5.16
N CYS A 257 -1.67 13.18 -4.53
CA CYS A 257 -3.01 13.66 -4.17
C CYS A 257 -3.41 13.11 -2.81
#